data_AF-A0A225VVF9-F1
#
_entry.id   AF-A0A225VVF9-F1
#
_cell.length_a   1.000
_cell.length_b   1.000
_cell.length_c   1.000
_cell.angle_alpha   90.00
_cell.angle_beta   90.00
_cell.angle_gamma   90.00
#
_symmetry.space_group_name_H-M   'P 1'
#
loop_
_entity.id
_entity.type
_entity.pdbx_description
1 polymer ?
#
loop_
_entity_poly.entity_id
_entity_poly.type
_entity_poly.pdbx_seq_one_letter_code
_entity_poly.pdbx_strand_id
1 'polypeptide(L)'
;MHELKGFDHEDVPELKDAAEFVAYDLLLHADQPQTVAWMLLKLSPKLRRLAAVQRALRTFVALQTDDFHGFFVEFSAMTLLERAASLRHFPKVWTRSLRMINKGFGKQDRFPLEEFARWMCLADPKSEGEGGELAESLCMALNIQTQRHSPPSPPKTIVADSWEIVDEVPVPTKPRSLGFAKFKFAPLHDQMDANAVRVLLRAVALLIKSDLARKGLLLTTTEMIMGTAHSSG
;
A
#
# COMPACT_ATOMS: atom_id res chain seq x y z
N MET A 1 -27.46 33.74 27.35
CA MET A 1 -26.37 33.57 26.36
C MET A 1 -25.12 34.18 26.96
N HIS A 2 -24.16 33.37 27.39
CA HIS A 2 -22.83 33.86 27.76
C HIS A 2 -21.86 33.34 26.71
N GLU A 3 -21.43 34.23 25.82
CA GLU A 3 -20.28 34.00 24.96
C GLU A 3 -19.02 34.01 25.85
N LEU A 4 -18.46 32.84 26.09
CA LEU A 4 -17.11 32.70 26.62
C LEU A 4 -16.11 33.00 25.49
N LYS A 5 -15.90 34.30 25.26
CA LYS A 5 -14.67 34.82 24.62
C LYS A 5 -13.49 34.45 25.50
N GLY A 6 -12.56 33.64 24.98
CA GLY A 6 -11.27 33.43 25.68
C GLY A 6 -10.49 32.15 25.44
N PHE A 7 -10.87 31.25 24.52
CA PHE A 7 -10.07 30.03 24.25
C PHE A 7 -9.84 29.80 22.74
N ASP A 8 -9.29 30.82 22.07
CA ASP A 8 -8.55 30.65 20.81
C ASP A 8 -7.05 30.59 21.11
N HIS A 9 -6.65 29.58 21.90
CA HIS A 9 -5.28 29.11 21.84
C HIS A 9 -5.19 28.18 20.63
N GLU A 10 -4.72 28.73 19.50
CA GLU A 10 -4.69 28.03 18.21
C GLU A 10 -3.66 26.89 18.11
N ASP A 11 -2.77 26.75 19.10
CA ASP A 11 -1.75 25.69 19.13
C ASP A 11 -1.61 25.10 20.55
N VAL A 12 -2.63 24.37 20.98
CA VAL A 12 -2.61 23.58 22.22
C VAL A 12 -2.07 22.19 21.86
N PRO A 13 -0.89 21.75 22.33
CA PRO A 13 -0.33 20.42 22.06
C PRO A 13 -1.34 19.29 22.36
N GLU A 14 -2.13 19.43 23.42
CA GLU A 14 -3.17 18.49 23.83
C GLU A 14 -4.27 18.33 22.77
N LEU A 15 -4.51 19.36 21.95
CA LEU A 15 -5.44 19.30 20.82
C LEU A 15 -4.85 18.50 19.65
N LYS A 16 -3.53 18.60 19.43
CA LYS A 16 -2.82 17.83 18.40
C LYS A 16 -2.75 16.36 18.77
N ASP A 17 -2.42 16.05 20.02
CA ASP A 17 -2.40 14.68 20.54
C ASP A 17 -3.79 14.05 20.48
N ALA A 18 -4.83 14.78 20.91
CA ALA A 18 -6.22 14.32 20.80
C ALA A 18 -6.61 14.03 19.34
N ALA A 19 -6.15 14.84 18.38
CA ALA A 19 -6.44 14.64 16.96
C ALA A 19 -5.82 13.34 16.42
N GLU A 20 -4.62 13.00 16.88
CA GLU A 20 -3.91 11.78 16.51
C GLU A 20 -4.70 10.53 16.97
N PHE A 21 -5.12 10.49 18.24
CA PHE A 21 -5.93 9.38 18.75
C PHE A 21 -7.29 9.27 18.08
N VAL A 22 -7.93 10.41 17.81
CA VAL A 22 -9.19 10.44 17.04
C VAL A 22 -8.98 9.89 15.63
N ALA A 23 -7.88 10.24 14.97
CA ALA A 23 -7.56 9.69 13.65
C ALA A 23 -7.39 8.17 13.70
N TYR A 24 -6.71 7.63 14.71
CA TYR A 24 -6.58 6.18 14.90
C TYR A 24 -7.93 5.49 15.08
N ASP A 25 -8.80 6.06 15.93
CA ASP A 25 -10.11 5.48 16.20
C ASP A 25 -11.00 5.46 14.94
N LEU A 26 -10.98 6.56 14.18
CA LEU A 26 -11.66 6.65 12.89
C LEU A 26 -11.12 5.64 11.88
N LEU A 27 -9.79 5.50 11.77
CA LEU A 27 -9.15 4.55 10.87
C LEU A 27 -9.48 3.11 11.28
N LEU A 28 -9.44 2.76 12.56
CA LEU A 28 -9.79 1.43 13.03
C LEU A 28 -11.23 1.05 12.70
N HIS A 29 -12.15 2.01 12.68
CA HIS A 29 -13.58 1.78 12.43
C HIS A 29 -14.03 2.21 11.03
N ALA A 30 -13.10 2.47 10.11
CA ALA A 30 -13.44 3.01 8.79
C ALA A 30 -14.30 2.06 7.93
N ASP A 31 -14.36 0.78 8.26
CA ASP A 31 -15.25 -0.21 7.66
C ASP A 31 -16.68 -0.21 8.23
N GLN A 32 -16.94 0.58 9.28
CA GLN A 32 -18.20 0.67 10.02
C GLN A 32 -18.79 2.09 9.95
N PRO A 33 -19.59 2.41 8.91
CA PRO A 33 -20.12 3.76 8.70
C PRO A 33 -20.94 4.30 9.86
N GLN A 34 -21.70 3.43 10.53
CA GLN A 34 -22.54 3.83 11.67
C GLN A 34 -21.68 4.24 12.88
N THR A 35 -20.61 3.50 13.15
CA THR A 35 -19.66 3.80 14.21
C THR A 35 -18.96 5.14 13.94
N VAL A 36 -18.47 5.34 12.72
CA VAL A 36 -17.83 6.60 12.30
C VAL A 36 -18.81 7.78 12.36
N ALA A 37 -20.06 7.60 11.92
CA ALA A 37 -21.09 8.64 12.01
C ALA A 37 -21.34 9.05 13.46
N TRP A 38 -21.41 8.09 14.39
CA TRP A 38 -21.59 8.38 15.81
C TRP A 38 -20.38 9.07 16.44
N MET A 39 -19.16 8.66 16.08
CA MET A 39 -17.92 9.36 16.47
C MET A 39 -17.95 10.81 15.99
N LEU A 40 -18.31 11.02 14.71
CA LEU A 40 -18.42 12.34 14.12
C LEU A 40 -19.40 13.23 14.87
N LEU A 41 -20.57 12.73 15.29
CA LEU A 41 -21.53 13.51 16.08
C LEU A 41 -20.94 14.07 17.39
N LYS A 42 -19.98 13.36 17.99
CA LYS A 42 -19.34 13.74 19.25
C LYS A 42 -18.12 14.64 19.08
N LEU A 43 -17.49 14.61 17.91
CA LEU A 43 -16.27 15.36 17.66
C LEU A 43 -16.54 16.86 17.50
N SER A 44 -15.72 17.69 18.15
CA SER A 44 -15.81 19.14 18.01
C SER A 44 -15.43 19.59 16.58
N PRO A 45 -16.00 20.69 16.06
CA PRO A 45 -15.64 21.20 14.74
C PRO A 45 -14.16 21.55 14.59
N LYS A 46 -13.51 21.99 15.68
CA LYS A 46 -12.07 22.30 15.69
C LYS A 46 -11.24 21.03 15.44
N LEU A 47 -11.49 19.95 16.19
CA LEU A 47 -10.80 18.67 16.00
C LEU A 47 -11.00 18.10 14.60
N ARG A 48 -12.23 18.20 14.06
CA ARG A 48 -12.54 17.71 12.71
C ARG A 48 -11.69 18.38 11.64
N ARG A 49 -11.24 19.62 11.82
CA ARG A 49 -10.44 20.36 10.82
C ARG A 49 -8.95 20.01 10.83
N LEU A 50 -8.49 19.29 11.84
CA LEU A 50 -7.08 18.94 11.97
C LEU A 50 -6.67 17.90 10.92
N ALA A 51 -5.41 18.00 10.47
CA ALA A 51 -4.93 17.26 9.31
C ALA A 51 -5.01 15.73 9.47
N ALA A 52 -4.70 15.20 10.65
CA ALA A 52 -4.80 13.76 10.95
C ALA A 52 -6.25 13.27 10.83
N VAL A 53 -7.19 13.98 11.46
CA VAL A 53 -8.62 13.66 11.42
C VAL A 53 -9.17 13.77 10.00
N GLN A 54 -8.83 14.84 9.27
CA GLN A 54 -9.23 15.02 7.87
C GLN A 54 -8.72 13.89 6.97
N ARG A 55 -7.48 13.42 7.17
CA ARG A 55 -6.91 12.29 6.44
C ARG A 55 -7.63 10.99 6.73
N ALA A 56 -7.93 10.72 8.00
CA ALA A 56 -8.73 9.57 8.41
C ALA A 56 -10.14 9.61 7.79
N LEU A 57 -10.77 10.80 7.74
CA LEU A 57 -12.07 10.97 7.11
C LEU A 57 -12.04 10.81 5.58
N ARG A 58 -11.01 11.31 4.90
CA ARG A 58 -10.83 11.05 3.45
C ARG A 58 -10.62 9.56 3.17
N THR A 59 -9.85 8.88 4.02
CA THR A 59 -9.67 7.42 3.94
C THR A 59 -11.00 6.69 4.15
N PHE A 60 -11.80 7.11 5.13
CA PHE A 60 -13.13 6.57 5.35
C PHE A 60 -14.02 6.75 4.12
N VAL A 61 -14.10 7.97 3.56
CA VAL A 61 -14.87 8.25 2.35
C VAL A 61 -14.43 7.36 1.20
N ALA A 62 -13.11 7.27 0.95
CA ALA A 62 -12.54 6.43 -0.08
C ALA A 62 -12.97 4.95 0.04
N LEU A 63 -13.02 4.42 1.27
CA LEU A 63 -13.52 3.06 1.53
C LEU A 63 -15.02 2.88 1.31
N GLN A 64 -15.83 3.94 1.51
CA GLN A 64 -17.28 3.89 1.29
C GLN A 64 -17.66 4.06 -0.18
N THR A 65 -16.87 4.84 -0.92
CA THR A 65 -17.13 5.13 -2.34
C THR A 65 -16.35 4.21 -3.28
N ASP A 66 -15.66 3.20 -2.75
CA ASP A 66 -14.77 2.30 -3.49
C ASP A 66 -13.70 3.06 -4.32
N ASP A 67 -13.28 4.25 -3.84
CA ASP A 67 -12.16 5.01 -4.41
C ASP A 67 -10.83 4.49 -3.83
N PHE A 68 -10.42 3.32 -4.30
CA PHE A 68 -9.22 2.65 -3.79
C PHE A 68 -7.93 3.37 -4.16
N HIS A 69 -7.94 4.16 -5.24
CA HIS A 69 -6.81 5.03 -5.54
C HIS A 69 -6.66 6.11 -4.45
N GLY A 70 -7.75 6.81 -4.11
CA GLY A 70 -7.80 7.76 -3.01
C GLY A 70 -7.35 7.14 -1.68
N PHE A 71 -7.77 5.89 -1.39
CA PHE A 71 -7.31 5.16 -0.22
C PHE A 71 -5.77 5.00 -0.18
N PHE A 72 -5.14 4.55 -1.28
CA PHE A 72 -3.69 4.38 -1.32
C PHE A 72 -2.92 5.71 -1.29
N VAL A 73 -3.49 6.77 -1.87
CA VAL A 73 -2.93 8.13 -1.77
C VAL A 73 -2.87 8.57 -0.31
N GLU A 74 -3.99 8.49 0.43
CA GLU A 74 -4.01 8.87 1.85
C GLU A 74 -3.09 7.95 2.68
N PHE A 75 -3.10 6.64 2.43
CA PHE A 75 -2.21 5.67 3.09
C PHE A 75 -0.72 6.00 2.91
N SER A 76 -0.33 6.45 1.71
CA SER A 76 1.06 6.86 1.45
C SER A 76 1.45 8.12 2.22
N ALA A 77 0.50 8.98 2.55
CA ALA A 77 0.75 10.19 3.35
C ALA A 77 0.79 9.91 4.86
N MET A 78 0.09 8.87 5.33
CA MET A 78 -0.11 8.55 6.75
C MET A 78 1.19 8.35 7.56
N THR A 79 1.10 8.62 8.87
CA THR A 79 2.13 8.24 9.86
C THR A 79 2.24 6.72 9.98
N LEU A 80 3.28 6.22 10.67
CA LEU A 80 3.46 4.79 10.89
C LEU A 80 2.24 4.14 11.57
N LEU A 81 1.73 4.76 12.62
CA LEU A 81 0.60 4.22 13.39
C LEU A 81 -0.72 4.33 12.61
N GLU A 82 -0.92 5.42 11.86
CA GLU A 82 -2.07 5.55 10.96
C GLU A 82 -2.06 4.46 9.88
N ARG A 83 -0.88 4.18 9.29
CA ARG A 83 -0.70 3.08 8.32
C ARG A 83 -1.00 1.74 8.98
N ALA A 84 -0.46 1.48 10.17
CA ALA A 84 -0.71 0.24 10.91
C ALA A 84 -2.19 0.02 11.19
N ALA A 85 -2.91 1.05 11.65
CA ALA A 85 -4.36 1.01 11.86
C ALA A 85 -5.12 0.72 10.55
N SER A 86 -4.64 1.26 9.43
CA SER A 86 -5.27 1.11 8.12
C SER A 86 -5.04 -0.25 7.45
N LEU A 87 -4.01 -1.01 7.84
CA LEU A 87 -3.70 -2.31 7.26
C LEU A 87 -4.87 -3.32 7.34
N ARG A 88 -5.73 -3.21 8.35
CA ARG A 88 -6.91 -4.09 8.47
C ARG A 88 -7.87 -4.01 7.29
N HIS A 89 -7.86 -2.90 6.54
CA HIS A 89 -8.78 -2.67 5.42
C HIS A 89 -8.27 -3.21 4.10
N PHE A 90 -6.97 -3.50 4.01
CA PHE A 90 -6.32 -3.97 2.77
C PHE A 90 -6.98 -5.20 2.17
N PRO A 91 -7.39 -6.25 2.93
CA PRO A 91 -8.05 -7.40 2.34
C PRO A 91 -9.34 -7.05 1.60
N LYS A 92 -10.14 -6.14 2.18
CA LYS A 92 -11.38 -5.63 1.56
C LYS A 92 -11.06 -4.79 0.34
N VAL A 93 -10.08 -3.87 0.45
CA VAL A 93 -9.62 -3.02 -0.66
C VAL A 93 -9.13 -3.87 -1.83
N TRP A 94 -8.19 -4.80 -1.61
CA TRP A 94 -7.68 -5.68 -2.67
C TRP A 94 -8.80 -6.48 -3.33
N THR A 95 -9.68 -7.10 -2.54
CA THR A 95 -10.77 -7.93 -3.07
C THR A 95 -11.73 -7.11 -3.94
N ARG A 96 -12.15 -5.92 -3.47
CA ARG A 96 -13.08 -5.06 -4.21
C ARG A 96 -12.42 -4.41 -5.42
N SER A 97 -11.19 -3.90 -5.29
CA SER A 97 -10.39 -3.37 -6.40
C SER A 97 -10.27 -4.40 -7.51
N LEU A 98 -9.92 -5.64 -7.17
CA LEU A 98 -9.76 -6.70 -8.17
C LEU A 98 -11.05 -7.08 -8.86
N ARG A 99 -12.20 -7.04 -8.17
CA ARG A 99 -13.50 -7.19 -8.83
C ARG A 99 -13.78 -6.08 -9.84
N MET A 100 -13.50 -4.83 -9.45
CA MET A 100 -13.69 -3.68 -10.34
C MET A 100 -12.76 -3.76 -11.55
N ILE A 101 -11.48 -4.06 -11.33
CA ILE A 101 -10.48 -4.24 -12.39
C ILE A 101 -10.88 -5.40 -13.29
N ASN A 102 -11.23 -6.56 -12.73
CA ASN A 102 -11.61 -7.72 -13.53
C ASN A 102 -12.85 -7.44 -14.41
N LYS A 103 -13.81 -6.66 -13.89
CA LYS A 103 -14.99 -6.22 -14.67
C LYS A 103 -14.63 -5.19 -15.75
N GLY A 104 -13.78 -4.22 -15.43
CA GLY A 104 -13.38 -3.14 -16.35
C GLY A 104 -12.41 -3.60 -17.45
N PHE A 105 -11.50 -4.50 -17.11
CA PHE A 105 -10.42 -4.99 -17.96
C PHE A 105 -10.66 -6.42 -18.47
N GLY A 106 -11.87 -6.98 -18.34
CA GLY A 106 -12.18 -8.37 -18.74
C GLY A 106 -11.97 -8.72 -20.23
N LYS A 107 -11.58 -7.74 -21.06
CA LYS A 107 -11.17 -7.91 -22.47
C LYS A 107 -9.67 -7.68 -22.71
N GLN A 108 -8.93 -7.14 -21.74
CA GLN A 108 -7.50 -6.94 -21.85
C GLN A 108 -6.79 -8.26 -21.55
N ASP A 109 -6.09 -8.79 -22.56
CA ASP A 109 -5.50 -10.13 -22.49
C ASP A 109 -4.29 -10.21 -21.54
N ARG A 110 -3.58 -9.09 -21.31
CA ARG A 110 -2.32 -9.06 -20.53
C ARG A 110 -2.16 -7.76 -19.75
N PHE A 111 -1.98 -7.89 -18.45
CA PHE A 111 -1.64 -6.78 -17.55
C PHE A 111 -0.36 -7.09 -16.77
N PRO A 112 0.69 -6.25 -16.81
CA PRO A 112 1.97 -6.55 -16.16
C PRO A 112 1.85 -6.71 -14.62
N LEU A 113 2.48 -7.76 -14.06
CA LEU A 113 2.38 -8.05 -12.63
C LEU A 113 3.04 -6.98 -11.74
N GLU A 114 4.12 -6.35 -12.19
CA GLU A 114 4.83 -5.31 -11.43
C GLU A 114 4.03 -4.00 -11.40
N GLU A 115 3.40 -3.66 -12.53
CA GLU A 115 2.47 -2.54 -12.57
C GLU A 115 1.28 -2.80 -11.62
N PHE A 116 0.80 -4.04 -11.62
CA PHE A 116 -0.27 -4.47 -10.73
C PHE A 116 0.14 -4.39 -9.26
N ALA A 117 1.36 -4.80 -8.93
CA ALA A 117 1.92 -4.70 -7.59
C ALA A 117 1.94 -3.25 -7.09
N ARG A 118 2.32 -2.29 -7.95
CA ARG A 118 2.30 -0.86 -7.60
C ARG A 118 0.89 -0.35 -7.33
N TRP A 119 -0.07 -0.72 -8.17
CA TRP A 119 -1.48 -0.31 -7.97
C TRP A 119 -2.07 -0.88 -6.67
N MET A 120 -1.60 -2.04 -6.24
CA MET A 120 -2.07 -2.71 -5.02
C MET A 120 -1.23 -2.41 -3.77
N CYS A 121 -0.28 -1.46 -3.86
CA CYS A 121 0.65 -1.12 -2.78
C CYS A 121 1.47 -2.33 -2.27
N LEU A 122 1.82 -3.25 -3.18
CA LEU A 122 2.67 -4.43 -2.94
C LEU A 122 4.13 -4.21 -3.39
N ALA A 123 4.42 -3.06 -3.98
CA ALA A 123 5.76 -2.62 -4.35
C ALA A 123 5.90 -1.12 -4.07
N ASP A 124 7.14 -0.62 -3.99
CA ASP A 124 7.36 0.83 -3.93
C ASP A 124 6.80 1.46 -5.23
N PRO A 125 5.99 2.54 -5.15
CA PRO A 125 5.46 3.22 -6.33
C PRO A 125 6.51 3.65 -7.35
N LYS A 126 7.76 3.87 -6.90
CA LYS A 126 8.90 4.28 -7.73
C LYS A 126 9.79 3.12 -8.17
N SER A 127 9.56 1.90 -7.65
CA SER A 127 10.34 0.73 -8.08
C SER A 127 9.97 0.33 -9.51
N GLU A 128 10.99 -0.05 -10.29
CA GLU A 128 10.81 -0.72 -11.57
C GLU A 128 11.16 -2.20 -11.37
N GLY A 129 10.24 -3.10 -11.71
CA GLY A 129 10.52 -4.54 -11.71
C GLY A 129 10.25 -5.29 -10.39
N GLU A 130 9.75 -4.64 -9.35
CA GLU A 130 9.52 -5.27 -8.03
C GLU A 130 8.05 -5.65 -7.78
N GLY A 131 7.86 -6.58 -6.84
CA GLY A 131 6.53 -6.98 -6.34
C GLY A 131 5.71 -7.90 -7.24
N GLY A 132 6.24 -8.32 -8.39
CA GLY A 132 5.55 -9.25 -9.30
C GLY A 132 5.10 -10.55 -8.64
N GLU A 133 5.91 -11.13 -7.75
CA GLU A 133 5.55 -12.36 -7.01
C GLU A 133 4.40 -12.14 -6.01
N LEU A 134 4.35 -10.98 -5.38
CA LEU A 134 3.26 -10.61 -4.46
C LEU A 134 1.97 -10.33 -5.22
N ALA A 135 2.08 -9.64 -6.36
CA ALA A 135 0.97 -9.42 -7.28
C ALA A 135 0.41 -10.75 -7.80
N GLU A 136 1.28 -11.69 -8.20
CA GLU A 136 0.85 -13.03 -8.59
C GLU A 136 0.17 -13.78 -7.45
N SER A 137 0.73 -13.71 -6.24
CA SER A 137 0.14 -14.33 -5.05
C SER A 137 -1.27 -13.77 -4.77
N LEU A 138 -1.45 -12.46 -4.88
CA LEU A 138 -2.75 -11.80 -4.75
C LEU A 138 -3.73 -12.24 -5.85
N CYS A 139 -3.28 -12.32 -7.10
CA CYS A 139 -4.09 -12.82 -8.22
C CYS A 139 -4.55 -14.26 -7.98
N MET A 140 -3.64 -15.16 -7.59
CA MET A 140 -3.96 -16.55 -7.30
C MET A 140 -4.97 -16.68 -6.15
N ALA A 141 -4.80 -15.88 -5.08
CA ALA A 141 -5.72 -15.88 -3.94
C ALA A 141 -7.16 -15.49 -4.30
N LEU A 142 -7.39 -14.84 -5.45
CA LEU A 142 -8.71 -14.46 -5.96
C LEU A 142 -9.12 -15.17 -7.25
N ASN A 143 -8.42 -16.25 -7.62
CA ASN A 143 -8.68 -17.04 -8.83
C ASN A 143 -8.49 -16.27 -10.14
N ILE A 144 -7.50 -15.39 -10.19
CA ILE A 144 -7.09 -14.67 -11.41
C ILE A 144 -5.91 -15.42 -12.03
N GLN A 145 -6.02 -15.76 -13.30
CA GLN A 145 -4.97 -16.48 -14.01
C GLN A 145 -3.75 -15.58 -14.22
N THR A 146 -2.56 -16.11 -13.94
CA THR A 146 -1.28 -15.47 -14.26
C THR A 146 -0.51 -16.27 -15.30
N GLN A 147 0.35 -15.59 -16.06
CA GLN A 147 1.26 -16.21 -17.02
C GLN A 147 2.64 -15.60 -16.82
N ARG A 148 3.57 -16.39 -16.26
CA ARG A 148 4.99 -16.02 -16.17
C ARG A 148 5.65 -16.04 -17.55
N HIS A 149 6.65 -15.18 -17.74
CA HIS A 149 7.52 -15.30 -18.91
C HIS A 149 8.29 -16.63 -18.88
N SER A 150 8.50 -17.23 -20.05
CA SER A 150 9.40 -18.38 -20.14
C SER A 150 10.80 -17.99 -19.68
N PRO A 151 11.52 -18.86 -18.96
CA PRO A 151 12.91 -18.61 -18.63
C PRO A 151 13.69 -18.35 -19.93
N PRO A 152 14.70 -17.45 -19.92
CA PRO A 152 15.51 -17.22 -21.10
C PRO A 152 16.07 -18.56 -21.57
N SER A 153 15.83 -18.89 -22.85
CA SER A 153 16.40 -20.08 -23.45
C SER A 153 17.91 -20.07 -23.25
N PRO A 154 18.54 -21.21 -22.90
CA PRO A 154 19.99 -21.27 -22.81
C PRO A 154 20.58 -20.75 -24.13
N PRO A 155 21.69 -19.99 -24.08
CA PRO A 155 22.32 -19.50 -25.30
C PRO A 155 22.55 -20.71 -26.20
N LYS A 156 22.02 -20.66 -27.43
CA LYS A 156 22.33 -21.66 -28.43
C LYS A 156 23.84 -21.62 -28.58
N THR A 157 24.52 -22.66 -28.11
CA THR A 157 25.94 -22.83 -28.35
C THR A 157 26.06 -23.01 -29.85
N ILE A 158 26.38 -21.94 -30.56
CA ILE A 158 26.83 -22.04 -31.94
C ILE A 158 28.18 -22.72 -31.81
N VAL A 159 28.20 -24.04 -32.00
CA VAL A 159 29.44 -24.77 -32.25
C VAL A 159 29.91 -24.27 -33.61
N ALA A 160 30.71 -23.21 -33.61
CA ALA A 160 31.40 -22.69 -34.76
C ALA A 160 32.86 -23.14 -34.69
N ASP A 161 33.22 -24.13 -35.51
CA ASP A 161 34.60 -24.32 -35.97
C ASP A 161 34.95 -23.17 -36.94
N SER A 162 34.93 -21.92 -36.47
CA SER A 162 35.26 -20.75 -37.28
C SER A 162 35.89 -19.65 -36.43
N TRP A 163 37.10 -19.23 -36.81
CA TRP A 163 37.94 -18.23 -36.14
C TRP A 163 37.51 -16.78 -36.39
N GLU A 164 36.23 -16.53 -36.67
CA GLU A 164 35.71 -15.17 -36.76
C GLU A 164 35.30 -14.69 -35.37
N ILE A 165 35.93 -13.61 -34.93
CA ILE A 165 35.61 -12.88 -33.70
C ILE A 165 34.15 -12.43 -33.81
N VAL A 166 33.26 -13.11 -33.11
CA VAL A 166 31.88 -12.67 -32.94
C VAL A 166 31.88 -11.70 -31.76
N ASP A 167 31.58 -10.43 -32.05
CA ASP A 167 31.30 -9.42 -31.03
C ASP A 167 30.36 -10.00 -29.97
N GLU A 168 30.78 -9.89 -28.70
CA GLU A 168 29.98 -10.31 -27.55
C GLU A 168 28.63 -9.59 -27.55
N VAL A 169 27.58 -10.25 -28.03
CA VAL A 169 26.21 -9.78 -27.85
C VAL A 169 25.88 -9.92 -26.36
N PRO A 170 25.58 -8.82 -25.64
CA PRO A 170 25.29 -8.90 -24.22
C PRO A 170 24.02 -9.73 -23.99
N VAL A 171 24.15 -10.71 -23.09
CA VAL A 171 23.12 -11.61 -22.58
C VAL A 171 21.84 -10.82 -22.25
N PRO A 172 20.63 -11.34 -22.57
CA PRO A 172 19.39 -10.63 -22.31
C PRO A 172 19.27 -10.30 -20.83
N THR A 173 19.16 -9.00 -20.57
CA THR A 173 18.71 -8.42 -19.31
C THR A 173 17.48 -9.18 -18.83
N LYS A 174 17.51 -9.60 -17.56
CA LYS A 174 16.38 -10.20 -16.82
C LYS A 174 15.08 -9.53 -17.31
N PRO A 175 14.05 -10.28 -17.74
CA PRO A 175 12.84 -9.65 -18.26
C PRO A 175 12.35 -8.65 -17.21
N ARG A 176 12.12 -7.40 -17.64
CA ARG A 176 11.69 -6.30 -16.75
C ARG A 176 10.38 -6.60 -16.00
N SER A 177 9.70 -7.67 -16.41
CA SER A 177 8.46 -8.18 -15.84
C SER A 177 8.55 -9.69 -15.59
N LEU A 178 7.99 -10.15 -14.48
CA LEU A 178 7.79 -11.56 -14.11
C LEU A 178 6.76 -12.23 -15.03
N GLY A 179 5.77 -11.47 -15.50
CA GLY A 179 4.68 -11.97 -16.31
C GLY A 179 3.45 -11.09 -16.27
N PHE A 180 2.31 -11.68 -16.63
CA PHE A 180 1.04 -10.97 -16.77
C PHE A 180 -0.09 -11.61 -15.97
N ALA A 181 -0.97 -10.78 -15.43
CA ALA A 181 -2.31 -11.18 -15.01
C ALA A 181 -3.26 -11.16 -16.22
N LYS A 182 -4.18 -12.14 -16.25
CA LYS A 182 -5.24 -12.25 -17.25
C LYS A 182 -6.60 -12.05 -16.58
N PHE A 183 -7.18 -10.87 -16.79
CA PHE A 183 -8.52 -10.56 -16.32
C PHE A 183 -9.55 -11.15 -17.29
N LYS A 184 -10.57 -11.82 -16.75
CA LYS A 184 -11.63 -12.50 -17.50
C LYS A 184 -12.94 -12.34 -16.77
N PHE A 185 -14.07 -12.44 -17.46
CA PHE A 185 -15.41 -12.49 -16.84
C PHE A 185 -15.67 -13.79 -16.05
N ALA A 186 -14.64 -14.43 -15.48
CA ALA A 186 -14.80 -15.54 -14.56
C ALA A 186 -15.14 -15.01 -13.15
N PRO A 187 -15.92 -15.76 -12.36
CA PRO A 187 -16.19 -15.41 -10.98
C PRO A 187 -14.90 -15.46 -10.16
N LEU A 188 -14.64 -14.38 -9.42
CA LEU A 188 -13.56 -14.30 -8.44
C LEU A 188 -14.03 -14.93 -7.11
N HIS A 189 -13.07 -15.30 -6.26
CA HIS A 189 -13.41 -15.71 -4.90
C HIS A 189 -14.06 -14.58 -4.09
N ASP A 190 -15.01 -14.95 -3.23
CA ASP A 190 -15.73 -13.98 -2.39
C ASP A 190 -14.83 -13.38 -1.31
N GLN A 191 -13.84 -14.14 -0.86
CA GLN A 191 -12.84 -13.73 0.12
C GLN A 191 -11.51 -14.42 -0.20
N MET A 192 -10.40 -13.77 0.12
CA MET A 192 -9.09 -14.39 0.08
C MET A 192 -8.91 -15.33 1.27
N ASP A 193 -8.07 -16.36 1.11
CA ASP A 193 -7.69 -17.21 2.21
C ASP A 193 -6.86 -16.44 3.26
N ALA A 194 -7.01 -16.81 4.53
CA ALA A 194 -6.38 -16.10 5.64
C ALA A 194 -4.84 -16.15 5.61
N ASN A 195 -4.26 -17.18 5.00
CA ASN A 195 -2.80 -17.32 4.90
C ASN A 195 -2.24 -16.36 3.84
N ALA A 196 -2.85 -16.27 2.66
CA ALA A 196 -2.48 -15.30 1.64
C ALA A 196 -2.63 -13.88 2.16
N VAL A 197 -3.73 -13.57 2.86
CA VAL A 197 -3.92 -12.27 3.52
C VAL A 197 -2.75 -11.96 4.45
N ARG A 198 -2.36 -12.91 5.32
CA ARG A 198 -1.26 -12.72 6.27
C ARG A 198 0.08 -12.48 5.56
N VAL A 199 0.37 -13.23 4.50
CA VAL A 199 1.61 -13.09 3.72
C VAL A 199 1.67 -11.73 3.03
N LEU A 200 0.59 -11.32 2.36
CA LEU A 200 0.51 -10.05 1.66
C LEU A 200 0.60 -8.86 2.64
N LEU A 201 -0.14 -8.90 3.75
CA LEU A 201 -0.06 -7.86 4.78
C LEU A 201 1.34 -7.75 5.40
N ARG A 202 2.01 -8.89 5.62
CA ARG A 202 3.40 -8.89 6.09
C ARG A 202 4.33 -8.20 5.09
N ALA A 203 4.13 -8.42 3.79
CA ALA A 203 4.91 -7.74 2.76
C ALA A 203 4.69 -6.21 2.79
N VAL A 204 3.43 -5.76 2.90
CA VAL A 204 3.12 -4.33 3.04
C VAL A 204 3.76 -3.75 4.31
N ALA A 205 3.70 -4.45 5.44
CA ALA A 205 4.33 -4.01 6.68
C ALA A 205 5.86 -3.86 6.54
N LEU A 206 6.51 -4.78 5.81
CA LEU A 206 7.93 -4.68 5.51
C LEU A 206 8.23 -3.49 4.59
N LEU A 207 7.39 -3.21 3.60
CA LEU A 207 7.51 -2.01 2.76
C LEU A 207 7.40 -0.72 3.58
N ILE A 208 6.44 -0.65 4.52
CA ILE A 208 6.33 0.49 5.44
C ILE A 208 7.63 0.67 6.24
N LYS A 209 8.18 -0.42 6.78
CA LYS A 209 9.43 -0.40 7.54
C LYS A 209 10.59 0.11 6.68
N SER A 210 10.74 -0.39 5.45
CA SER A 210 11.78 0.04 4.52
C SER A 210 11.64 1.52 4.13
N ASP A 211 10.41 1.99 3.90
CA ASP A 211 10.13 3.40 3.58
C ASP A 211 10.55 4.33 4.75
N LEU A 212 10.27 3.92 5.99
CA LEU A 212 10.67 4.67 7.18
C LEU A 212 12.19 4.67 7.38
N ALA A 213 12.86 3.54 7.12
CA ALA A 213 14.32 3.45 7.21
C ALA A 213 14.98 4.45 6.25
N ARG A 214 14.50 4.47 5.00
CA ARG A 214 14.97 5.39 3.97
C ARG A 214 14.72 6.86 4.31
N LYS A 215 13.64 7.17 5.04
CA LYS A 215 13.32 8.52 5.50
C LYS A 215 14.07 8.92 6.78
N GLY A 216 14.91 8.05 7.35
CA GLY A 216 15.57 8.30 8.63
C GLY A 216 14.60 8.40 9.82
N LEU A 217 13.38 7.90 9.66
CA LEU A 217 12.31 7.97 10.67
C LEU A 217 12.26 6.72 11.56
N LEU A 218 13.11 5.72 11.28
CA LEU A 218 13.36 4.61 12.18
C LEU A 218 14.53 4.97 13.09
N LEU A 219 14.21 5.49 14.28
CA LEU A 219 15.15 5.43 15.39
C LEU A 219 15.37 3.96 15.71
N THR A 220 16.62 3.50 15.60
CA THR A 220 16.98 2.18 16.10
C THR A 220 16.75 2.16 17.62
N THR A 221 16.38 1.01 18.17
CA THR A 221 16.21 0.85 19.63
C THR A 221 17.45 1.36 20.40
N THR A 222 18.63 1.27 19.79
CA THR A 222 19.89 1.79 20.30
C THR A 222 19.96 3.32 20.33
N GLU A 223 19.49 4.02 19.29
CA GLU A 223 19.43 5.50 19.25
C GLU A 223 18.39 6.06 20.23
N MET A 224 17.28 5.35 20.41
CA MET A 224 16.24 5.72 21.37
C MET A 224 16.68 5.53 22.84
N ILE A 225 17.59 4.58 23.09
CA ILE A 225 18.16 4.32 24.43
C ILE A 225 19.37 5.22 24.72
N MET A 226 20.25 5.47 23.74
CA MET A 226 21.47 6.25 23.98
C MET A 226 21.26 7.76 24.02
N GLY A 227 20.10 8.25 23.56
CA GLY A 227 19.88 9.69 23.34
C GLY A 227 20.84 10.22 22.27
N THR A 228 20.49 11.31 21.61
CA THR A 228 21.46 12.03 20.78
C THR A 228 22.54 12.61 21.69
N ALA A 229 23.59 11.83 21.95
CA ALA A 229 24.82 12.30 22.57
C ALA A 229 25.51 13.25 21.59
N HIS A 230 24.96 14.45 21.44
CA HIS A 230 25.74 15.59 20.99
C HIS A 230 26.61 16.00 22.17
N SER A 231 27.83 15.48 22.14
CA SER A 231 28.98 16.02 22.84
C SER A 231 29.13 17.50 22.48
N SER A 232 28.66 18.38 23.35
CA SER A 232 29.17 19.73 23.45
C SER A 232 30.59 19.64 24.04
N GLY A 233 31.59 19.75 23.17
CA GLY A 233 33.00 19.97 23.49
C GLY A 233 33.51 21.14 22.65
#